data_AF-A0A967LX04-F1
#
_entry.id   AF-A0A967LX04-F1
#
_cell.length_a   1.000
_cell.length_b   1.000
_cell.length_c   1.000
_cell.angle_alpha   90.00
_cell.angle_beta   90.00
_cell.angle_gamma   90.00
#
_symmetry.space_group_name_H-M   'P 1'
#
loop_
_entity.id
_entity.type
_entity.pdbx_description
1 polymer ?
#
loop_
_entity_poly.entity_id
_entity_poly.type
_entity_poly.pdbx_seq_one_letter_code
_entity_poly.pdbx_strand_id
1 'polypeptide(L)'
;MAKSQLNLALRETTGKGAAREMRRQGIVPGVVYGKGIETCSVSVDPKALEAAVKTEAGWNTLITLKGDGPFDGKVVVLKDLTVHPIKRHPIHVDFHVIDMKQEVHVSVPVNAIGTSEGQKIGGSLQVVRRELDCVCLPAAIPGSIDIDVTEMMIGDVVHIDDIELPKGVEVPHDVNFTVLTVVGQKPEEEEEGVEGEEVEAEAEAAGEE
;
A
#
# COMPACT_ATOMS: atom_id res chain seq x y z
N MET A 1 -16.54 -12.92 0.68
CA MET A 1 -15.46 -13.37 -0.24
C MET A 1 -15.79 -12.89 -1.64
N ALA A 2 -15.19 -11.80 -2.09
CA ALA A 2 -15.42 -11.29 -3.43
C ALA A 2 -14.69 -12.17 -4.45
N LYS A 3 -15.45 -12.92 -5.27
CA LYS A 3 -14.92 -13.59 -6.45
C LYS A 3 -15.11 -12.66 -7.63
N SER A 4 -14.05 -11.95 -8.02
CA SER A 4 -14.07 -11.10 -9.21
C SER A 4 -13.58 -11.90 -10.42
N GLN A 5 -14.29 -11.80 -11.55
CA GLN A 5 -13.87 -12.41 -12.82
C GLN A 5 -13.21 -11.36 -13.68
N LEU A 6 -12.05 -11.67 -14.26
CA LEU A 6 -11.30 -10.76 -15.10
C LEU A 6 -10.96 -11.44 -16.43
N ASN A 7 -11.37 -10.81 -17.53
CA ASN A 7 -11.02 -11.27 -18.87
C ASN A 7 -9.65 -10.71 -19.26
N LEU A 8 -8.77 -11.58 -19.74
CA LEU A 8 -7.41 -11.26 -20.16
C LEU A 8 -7.19 -11.75 -21.59
N ALA A 9 -6.42 -10.98 -22.35
CA ALA A 9 -5.92 -11.43 -23.64
C ALA A 9 -4.43 -11.81 -23.54
N LEU A 10 -4.06 -12.94 -24.14
CA LEU A 10 -2.67 -13.36 -24.23
C LEU A 10 -1.92 -12.43 -25.21
N ARG A 11 -0.69 -12.07 -24.85
CA ARG A 11 0.16 -11.23 -25.68
C ARG A 11 1.42 -11.98 -26.13
N GLU A 12 1.56 -12.13 -27.43
CA GLU A 12 2.77 -12.70 -28.05
C GLU A 12 3.89 -11.67 -28.19
N THR A 13 3.55 -10.39 -28.43
CA THR A 13 4.52 -9.30 -28.59
C THR A 13 4.98 -8.75 -27.24
N THR A 14 6.23 -9.04 -26.88
CA THR A 14 6.86 -8.58 -25.64
C THR A 14 7.84 -7.43 -25.90
N GLY A 15 8.24 -6.70 -24.84
CA GLY A 15 9.30 -5.68 -24.91
C GLY A 15 8.83 -4.23 -24.69
N LYS A 16 9.81 -3.32 -24.60
CA LYS A 16 9.60 -1.90 -24.24
C LYS A 16 8.71 -1.14 -25.25
N GLY A 17 8.84 -1.45 -26.54
CA GLY A 17 8.09 -0.79 -27.62
C GLY A 17 6.60 -1.15 -27.60
N ALA A 18 6.29 -2.44 -27.60
CA ALA A 18 4.91 -2.95 -27.54
C ALA A 18 4.19 -2.48 -26.27
N ALA A 19 4.86 -2.52 -25.12
CA ALA A 19 4.30 -2.03 -23.85
C ALA A 19 3.97 -0.53 -23.88
N ARG A 20 4.80 0.30 -24.52
CA ARG A 20 4.53 1.74 -24.69
C ARG A 20 3.33 1.98 -25.59
N GLU A 21 3.20 1.22 -26.68
CA GLU A 21 2.09 1.34 -27.61
C GLU A 21 0.75 0.98 -26.96
N MET A 22 0.67 -0.14 -26.23
CA MET A 22 -0.56 -0.52 -25.53
C MET A 22 -0.99 0.52 -24.50
N ARG A 23 -0.04 1.09 -23.74
CA ARG A 23 -0.36 2.18 -22.79
C ARG A 23 -0.88 3.41 -23.50
N ARG A 24 -0.40 3.71 -24.71
CA ARG A 24 -0.92 4.81 -25.54
C ARG A 24 -2.34 4.52 -26.04
N GLN A 25 -2.65 3.25 -26.30
CA GLN A 25 -3.99 2.77 -26.65
C GLN A 25 -4.93 2.63 -25.45
N GLY A 26 -4.44 2.88 -24.22
CA GLY A 26 -5.23 2.78 -22.99
C GLY A 26 -5.39 1.36 -22.46
N ILE A 27 -4.60 0.39 -22.93
CA ILE A 27 -4.60 -0.99 -22.46
C ILE A 27 -3.47 -1.18 -21.44
N VAL A 28 -3.75 -1.90 -20.35
CA VAL A 28 -2.77 -2.16 -19.29
C VAL A 28 -2.02 -3.46 -19.60
N PRO A 29 -0.70 -3.42 -19.84
CA PRO A 29 0.11 -4.64 -19.91
C PRO A 29 0.26 -5.26 -18.51
N GLY A 30 0.26 -6.59 -18.44
CA GLY A 30 0.53 -7.30 -17.19
C GLY A 30 1.19 -8.65 -17.42
N VAL A 31 1.45 -9.33 -16.31
CA VAL A 31 2.09 -10.64 -16.30
C VAL A 31 1.33 -11.56 -15.36
N VAL A 32 1.12 -12.80 -15.78
CA VAL A 32 0.61 -13.89 -14.95
C VAL A 32 1.73 -14.88 -14.73
N TYR A 33 2.07 -15.16 -13.48
CA TYR A 33 3.07 -16.15 -13.11
C TYR A 33 2.66 -16.87 -11.84
N GLY A 34 3.29 -18.01 -11.55
CA GLY A 34 3.06 -18.73 -10.31
C GLY A 34 3.25 -20.23 -10.49
N LYS A 35 2.74 -20.99 -9.53
CA LYS A 35 2.99 -22.41 -9.48
C LYS A 35 2.18 -23.15 -10.55
N GLY A 36 2.87 -23.89 -11.42
CA GLY A 36 2.26 -24.75 -12.42
C GLY A 36 1.78 -24.04 -13.69
N ILE A 37 2.26 -22.82 -13.97
CA ILE A 37 2.09 -22.14 -15.27
C ILE A 37 3.39 -21.42 -15.62
N GLU A 38 3.75 -21.43 -16.90
CA GLU A 38 4.83 -20.59 -17.41
C GLU A 38 4.43 -19.10 -17.39
N THR A 39 5.40 -18.22 -17.15
CA THR A 39 5.14 -16.77 -17.10
C THR A 39 4.54 -16.28 -18.41
N CYS A 40 3.29 -15.82 -18.35
CA CYS A 40 2.55 -15.36 -19.51
C CYS A 40 2.41 -13.84 -19.50
N SER A 41 2.73 -13.22 -20.64
CA SER A 41 2.39 -11.82 -20.87
C SER A 41 0.91 -11.68 -21.21
N VAL A 42 0.20 -10.84 -20.49
CA VAL A 42 -1.23 -10.58 -20.70
C VAL A 42 -1.50 -9.09 -20.90
N SER A 43 -2.68 -8.79 -21.45
CA SER A 43 -3.24 -7.46 -21.50
C SER A 43 -4.59 -7.42 -20.80
N VAL A 44 -4.85 -6.31 -20.11
CA VAL A 44 -6.04 -6.10 -19.30
C VAL A 44 -6.70 -4.78 -19.69
N ASP A 45 -8.03 -4.76 -19.72
CA ASP A 45 -8.78 -3.52 -19.76
C ASP A 45 -8.66 -2.79 -18.40
N PRO A 46 -8.21 -1.53 -18.36
CA PRO A 46 -8.10 -0.76 -17.11
C PRO A 46 -9.41 -0.68 -16.33
N LYS A 47 -10.57 -0.59 -17.01
CA LYS A 47 -11.87 -0.48 -16.32
C LYS A 47 -12.23 -1.76 -15.59
N ALA A 48 -12.00 -2.91 -16.23
CA ALA A 48 -12.24 -4.20 -15.63
C ALA A 48 -11.28 -4.45 -14.46
N LEU A 49 -10.02 -4.01 -14.59
CA LEU A 49 -9.03 -4.08 -13.52
C LEU A 49 -9.44 -3.23 -12.32
N GLU A 50 -9.81 -1.97 -12.54
CA GLU A 50 -10.27 -1.07 -11.48
C GLU A 50 -11.50 -1.63 -10.76
N ALA A 51 -12.47 -2.16 -11.50
CA ALA A 51 -13.65 -2.79 -10.91
C ALA A 51 -13.31 -4.02 -10.06
N ALA A 52 -12.35 -4.83 -10.49
CA ALA A 52 -11.90 -6.01 -9.75
C ALA A 52 -11.14 -5.66 -8.46
N VAL A 53 -10.37 -4.56 -8.47
CA VAL A 53 -9.55 -4.11 -7.34
C VAL A 53 -10.33 -3.28 -6.33
N LYS A 54 -11.35 -2.52 -6.76
CA LYS A 54 -12.14 -1.63 -5.89
C LYS A 54 -13.13 -2.36 -4.97
N THR A 55 -12.91 -3.64 -4.70
CA THR A 55 -13.75 -4.42 -3.79
C THR A 55 -13.29 -4.24 -2.34
N GLU A 56 -14.11 -4.61 -1.34
CA GLU A 56 -13.74 -4.52 0.10
C GLU A 56 -12.42 -5.25 0.43
N ALA A 57 -12.09 -6.32 -0.30
CA ALA A 57 -10.83 -7.04 -0.13
C ALA A 57 -9.63 -6.34 -0.80
N GLY A 58 -9.85 -5.28 -1.56
CA GLY A 58 -8.81 -4.46 -2.18
C GLY A 58 -7.81 -5.27 -3.00
N TRP A 59 -6.54 -5.10 -2.66
CA TRP A 59 -5.37 -5.74 -3.29
C TRP A 59 -5.34 -7.26 -3.08
N ASN A 60 -6.02 -7.74 -2.04
CA ASN A 60 -6.03 -9.14 -1.62
C ASN A 60 -7.21 -9.93 -2.20
N THR A 61 -7.90 -9.35 -3.18
CA THR A 61 -9.06 -9.98 -3.82
C THR A 61 -8.62 -11.20 -4.65
N LEU A 62 -9.30 -12.32 -4.45
CA LEU A 62 -9.15 -13.51 -5.30
C LEU A 62 -9.85 -13.27 -6.64
N ILE A 63 -9.07 -13.27 -7.72
CA ILE A 63 -9.55 -13.02 -9.07
C ILE A 63 -9.50 -14.33 -9.87
N THR A 64 -10.59 -14.69 -10.54
CA THR A 64 -10.58 -15.79 -11.51
C THR A 64 -10.30 -15.22 -12.89
N LEU A 65 -9.19 -15.66 -13.49
CA LEU A 65 -8.81 -15.26 -14.84
C LEU A 65 -9.58 -16.06 -15.88
N LYS A 66 -10.03 -15.38 -16.93
CA LYS A 66 -10.64 -15.97 -18.12
C LYS A 66 -9.94 -15.46 -19.38
N GLY A 67 -9.66 -16.33 -20.34
CA GLY A 67 -9.10 -15.91 -21.62
C GLY A 67 -8.53 -17.05 -22.45
N ASP A 68 -7.93 -16.70 -23.58
CA ASP A 68 -7.36 -17.66 -24.52
C ASP A 68 -5.89 -17.94 -24.18
N GLY A 69 -5.64 -18.78 -23.18
CA GLY A 69 -4.29 -19.12 -22.76
C GLY A 69 -4.21 -20.11 -21.58
N PRO A 70 -2.98 -20.51 -21.16
CA PRO A 70 -2.77 -21.47 -20.08
C PRO A 70 -3.18 -20.95 -18.68
N PHE A 71 -3.54 -19.66 -18.59
CA PHE A 71 -4.07 -19.01 -17.39
C PHE A 71 -5.60 -19.10 -17.26
N ASP A 72 -6.31 -19.65 -18.26
CA ASP A 72 -7.77 -19.74 -18.23
C ASP A 72 -8.27 -20.59 -17.06
N GLY A 73 -9.27 -20.07 -16.33
CA GLY A 73 -9.88 -20.74 -15.17
C GLY A 73 -9.01 -20.75 -13.91
N LYS A 74 -7.85 -20.09 -13.91
CA LYS A 74 -6.96 -20.04 -12.74
C LYS A 74 -7.36 -18.94 -11.78
N VAL A 75 -7.20 -19.22 -10.48
CA VAL A 75 -7.39 -18.24 -9.42
C VAL A 75 -6.04 -17.57 -9.14
N VAL A 76 -6.06 -16.24 -9.15
CA VAL A 76 -4.88 -15.41 -8.93
C VAL A 76 -5.16 -14.34 -7.88
N VAL A 77 -4.08 -13.85 -7.29
CA VAL A 77 -4.07 -12.65 -6.45
C VAL A 77 -3.30 -11.57 -7.19
N LEU A 78 -3.70 -10.31 -7.01
CA LEU A 78 -2.93 -9.17 -7.48
C LEU A 78 -1.70 -9.01 -6.58
N LYS A 79 -0.51 -9.22 -7.12
CA LYS A 79 0.73 -9.11 -6.35
C LYS A 79 1.28 -7.69 -6.34
N ASP A 80 1.19 -7.01 -7.48
CA ASP A 80 1.62 -5.62 -7.62
C ASP A 80 0.79 -4.90 -8.67
N LEU A 81 0.57 -3.60 -8.44
CA LEU A 81 -0.12 -2.69 -9.34
C LEU A 81 0.67 -1.38 -9.41
N THR A 82 1.39 -1.19 -10.51
CA THR A 82 2.08 0.06 -10.76
C THR A 82 1.08 1.10 -11.26
N VAL A 83 0.90 2.18 -10.50
CA VAL A 83 0.02 3.30 -10.86
C VAL A 83 0.85 4.50 -11.31
N HIS A 84 0.35 5.24 -12.30
CA HIS A 84 0.98 6.48 -12.75
C HIS A 84 0.94 7.54 -11.64
N PRO A 85 2.07 8.14 -11.23
CA PRO A 85 2.10 9.05 -10.07
C PRO A 85 1.21 10.29 -10.25
N ILE A 86 1.23 10.87 -11.46
CA ILE A 86 0.44 12.07 -11.78
C ILE A 86 -0.99 11.72 -12.22
N LYS A 87 -1.13 10.91 -13.29
CA LYS A 87 -2.44 10.62 -13.90
C LYS A 87 -3.28 9.59 -13.13
N ARG A 88 -2.70 8.92 -12.14
CA ARG A 88 -3.34 7.90 -11.30
C ARG A 88 -3.99 6.72 -12.05
N HIS A 89 -3.60 6.49 -13.32
CA HIS A 89 -4.05 5.32 -14.08
C HIS A 89 -3.13 4.12 -13.84
N PRO A 90 -3.63 2.88 -13.88
CA PRO A 90 -2.78 1.69 -13.86
C PRO A 90 -1.85 1.64 -15.08
N ILE A 91 -0.59 1.26 -14.88
CA ILE A 91 0.48 1.18 -15.89
C ILE A 91 0.90 -0.27 -16.13
N HIS A 92 0.95 -1.05 -15.06
CA HIS A 92 1.36 -2.45 -15.06
C HIS A 92 0.67 -3.21 -13.93
N VAL A 93 0.36 -4.48 -14.17
CA VAL A 93 -0.24 -5.36 -13.16
C VAL A 93 0.43 -6.73 -13.15
N ASP A 94 0.67 -7.24 -11.95
CA ASP A 94 1.25 -8.55 -11.71
C ASP A 94 0.22 -9.46 -11.04
N PHE A 95 -0.07 -10.58 -11.68
CA PHE A 95 -0.94 -11.61 -11.15
C PHE A 95 -0.13 -12.82 -10.72
N HIS A 96 -0.34 -13.23 -9.47
CA HIS A 96 0.25 -14.42 -8.91
C HIS A 96 -0.78 -15.55 -8.82
N VAL A 97 -0.52 -16.66 -9.49
CA VAL A 97 -1.35 -17.87 -9.44
C VAL A 97 -1.12 -18.56 -8.12
N ILE A 98 -2.21 -18.72 -7.37
CA ILE A 98 -2.20 -19.33 -6.05
C ILE A 98 -2.90 -20.69 -6.07
N ASP A 99 -2.42 -21.61 -5.23
CA ASP A 99 -3.09 -22.86 -4.94
C ASP A 99 -3.87 -22.69 -3.63
N MET A 100 -5.16 -23.04 -3.64
CA MET A 100 -6.05 -22.95 -2.46
C MET A 100 -5.56 -23.76 -1.26
N LYS A 101 -4.65 -24.73 -1.47
CA LYS A 101 -4.12 -25.61 -0.42
C LYS A 101 -2.77 -25.17 0.14
N GLN A 102 -2.15 -24.13 -0.41
CA GLN A 102 -0.84 -23.66 0.05
C GLN A 102 -0.96 -22.32 0.74
N GLU A 103 -0.10 -22.11 1.73
CA GLU A 103 0.07 -20.81 2.38
C GLU A 103 0.68 -19.81 1.41
N VAL A 104 0.21 -18.56 1.48
CA VAL A 104 0.64 -17.46 0.62
C VAL A 104 1.12 -16.30 1.48
N HIS A 105 2.21 -15.68 1.06
CA HIS A 105 2.72 -14.44 1.64
C HIS A 105 2.04 -13.23 0.98
N VAL A 106 1.25 -12.50 1.78
CA VAL A 106 0.45 -11.37 1.31
C VAL A 106 0.65 -10.19 2.25
N SER A 107 0.84 -9.00 1.68
CA SER A 107 0.94 -7.76 2.46
C SER A 107 -0.48 -7.21 2.65
N VAL A 108 -0.91 -7.09 3.90
CA VAL A 108 -2.27 -6.67 4.26
C VAL A 108 -2.23 -5.23 4.79
N PRO A 109 -3.08 -4.32 4.28
CA PRO A 109 -3.12 -2.95 4.78
C PRO A 109 -3.68 -2.88 6.19
N VAL A 110 -3.11 -1.97 6.98
CA VAL A 110 -3.54 -1.67 8.34
C VAL A 110 -4.40 -0.40 8.35
N ASN A 111 -5.60 -0.50 8.92
CA ASN A 111 -6.50 0.63 9.12
C ASN A 111 -6.62 0.93 10.61
N ALA A 112 -6.49 2.21 10.97
CA ALA A 112 -6.84 2.67 12.30
C ALA A 112 -8.34 3.01 12.34
N ILE A 113 -9.08 2.37 13.24
CA ILE A 113 -10.50 2.65 13.50
C ILE A 113 -10.61 3.57 14.71
N GLY A 114 -11.44 4.60 14.58
CA GLY A 114 -11.72 5.55 15.66
C GLY A 114 -10.82 6.79 15.63
N THR A 115 -11.05 7.69 16.58
CA THR A 115 -10.24 8.90 16.80
C THR A 115 -9.69 8.82 18.20
N SER A 116 -8.37 8.75 18.33
CA SER A 116 -7.72 8.57 19.63
C SER A 116 -7.96 9.78 20.53
N GLU A 117 -8.05 9.55 21.84
CA GLU A 117 -8.08 10.63 22.83
C GLU A 117 -6.83 11.51 22.74
N GLY A 118 -5.67 10.89 22.50
CA GLY A 118 -4.43 11.61 22.25
C GLY A 118 -4.51 12.55 21.05
N GLN A 119 -5.23 12.18 19.98
CA GLN A 119 -5.45 13.07 18.85
C GLN A 119 -6.40 14.24 19.19
N LYS A 120 -7.39 14.03 20.07
CA LYS A 120 -8.27 15.10 20.56
C LYS A 120 -7.54 16.12 21.44
N ILE A 121 -6.48 15.69 22.13
CA ILE A 121 -5.65 16.53 23.01
C ILE A 121 -4.57 17.30 22.22
N GLY A 122 -4.46 17.08 20.90
CA GLY A 122 -3.48 17.74 20.02
C GLY A 122 -2.30 16.87 19.59
N GLY A 123 -2.37 15.55 19.84
CA GLY A 123 -1.45 14.57 19.27
C GLY A 123 -1.75 14.27 17.79
N SER A 124 -0.77 13.68 17.11
CA SER A 124 -0.91 13.17 15.75
C SER A 124 -0.75 11.65 15.74
N LEU A 125 -1.71 10.95 15.14
CA LEU A 125 -1.61 9.50 14.93
C LEU A 125 -0.61 9.23 13.79
N GLN A 126 0.48 8.55 14.12
CA GLN A 126 1.50 8.14 13.17
C GLN A 126 1.42 6.64 12.94
N VAL A 127 1.06 6.25 11.71
CA VAL A 127 1.12 4.87 11.24
C VAL A 127 2.54 4.59 10.76
N VAL A 128 3.34 3.87 11.55
CA VAL A 128 4.74 3.54 11.21
C VAL A 128 4.79 2.50 10.10
N ARG A 129 3.91 1.49 10.17
CA ARG A 129 3.76 0.46 9.14
C ARG A 129 2.33 0.45 8.63
N ARG A 130 2.17 0.79 7.36
CA ARG A 130 0.87 0.84 6.68
C ARG A 130 0.41 -0.54 6.20
N GLU A 131 1.34 -1.47 6.07
CA GLU A 131 1.13 -2.82 5.57
C GLU A 131 1.89 -3.81 6.45
N LEU A 132 1.29 -4.99 6.69
CA LEU A 132 1.88 -6.09 7.44
C LEU A 132 2.00 -7.32 6.53
N ASP A 133 3.18 -7.91 6.50
CA ASP A 133 3.42 -9.15 5.77
C ASP A 133 2.82 -10.32 6.56
N CYS A 134 1.81 -10.94 5.97
CA CYS A 134 1.05 -12.02 6.56
C CYS A 134 1.20 -13.31 5.77
N VAL A 135 1.22 -14.44 6.48
CA VAL A 135 1.13 -15.79 5.93
C VAL A 135 -0.25 -16.33 6.27
N CYS A 136 -1.01 -16.66 5.24
CA CYS A 136 -2.34 -17.22 5.42
C CYS A 136 -2.73 -18.12 4.25
N LEU A 137 -3.74 -18.96 4.48
CA LEU A 137 -4.39 -19.69 3.40
C LEU A 137 -5.20 -18.71 2.54
N PRO A 138 -5.28 -18.93 1.21
CA PRO A 138 -6.07 -18.11 0.30
C PRO A 138 -7.52 -17.86 0.72
N ALA A 139 -8.13 -18.83 1.41
CA ALA A 139 -9.50 -18.74 1.89
C ALA A 139 -9.67 -17.79 3.10
N ALA A 140 -8.58 -17.51 3.83
CA ALA A 140 -8.56 -16.73 5.05
C ALA A 140 -7.90 -15.35 4.88
N ILE A 141 -7.53 -14.95 3.64
CA ILE A 141 -6.86 -13.65 3.41
C ILE A 141 -7.80 -12.50 3.84
N PRO A 142 -7.39 -11.67 4.83
CA PRO A 142 -8.16 -10.49 5.23
C PRO A 142 -7.97 -9.35 4.22
N GLY A 143 -8.99 -8.52 4.08
CA GLY A 143 -8.94 -7.31 3.25
C GLY A 143 -8.14 -6.19 3.92
N SER A 144 -8.31 -6.01 5.22
CA SER A 144 -7.55 -5.11 6.08
C SER A 144 -7.41 -5.69 7.47
N ILE A 145 -6.41 -5.19 8.21
CA ILE A 145 -6.29 -5.39 9.65
C ILE A 145 -6.70 -4.08 10.30
N ASP A 146 -7.80 -4.13 11.02
CA ASP A 146 -8.39 -2.96 11.65
C ASP A 146 -7.94 -2.89 13.11
N ILE A 147 -7.36 -1.76 13.51
CA ILE A 147 -6.82 -1.53 14.86
C ILE A 147 -7.60 -0.39 15.49
N ASP A 148 -8.26 -0.65 16.63
CA ASP A 148 -8.96 0.40 17.38
C ASP A 148 -7.94 1.29 18.09
N VAL A 149 -7.97 2.59 17.79
CA VAL A 149 -7.07 3.59 18.39
C VAL A 149 -7.79 4.50 19.38
N THR A 150 -9.07 4.25 19.67
CA THR A 150 -9.94 5.18 20.41
C THR A 150 -9.40 5.49 21.81
N GLU A 151 -8.88 4.49 22.52
CA GLU A 151 -8.38 4.63 23.91
C GLU A 151 -6.92 5.11 24.00
N MET A 152 -6.22 5.29 22.86
CA MET A 152 -4.81 5.67 22.87
C MET A 152 -4.58 7.11 23.32
N MET A 153 -3.62 7.32 24.21
CA MET A 153 -3.13 8.62 24.65
C MET A 153 -1.84 9.04 23.92
N ILE A 154 -1.39 10.27 24.18
CA ILE A 154 -0.13 10.78 23.65
C ILE A 154 1.04 9.99 24.27
N GLY A 155 1.89 9.42 23.42
CA GLY A 155 3.03 8.59 23.80
C GLY A 155 2.75 7.09 23.75
N ASP A 156 1.50 6.68 23.53
CA ASP A 156 1.16 5.26 23.42
C ASP A 156 1.61 4.66 22.09
N VAL A 157 2.06 3.41 22.18
CA VAL A 157 2.64 2.64 21.08
C VAL A 157 1.92 1.30 21.00
N VAL A 158 1.38 0.97 19.82
CA VAL A 158 0.79 -0.34 19.54
C VAL A 158 1.83 -1.21 18.85
N HIS A 159 2.11 -2.33 19.48
CA HIS A 159 3.02 -3.36 19.03
C HIS A 159 2.28 -4.45 18.25
N ILE A 160 3.02 -5.27 17.49
CA ILE A 160 2.40 -6.34 16.67
C ILE A 160 1.68 -7.38 17.53
N ASP A 161 2.20 -7.67 18.72
CA ASP A 161 1.63 -8.64 19.66
C ASP A 161 0.29 -8.18 20.28
N ASP A 162 0.05 -6.87 20.31
CA ASP A 162 -1.17 -6.28 20.87
C ASP A 162 -2.33 -6.26 19.86
N ILE A 163 -2.07 -6.66 18.61
CA ILE A 163 -3.07 -6.62 17.53
C ILE A 163 -3.85 -7.93 17.50
N GLU A 164 -5.17 -7.81 17.52
CA GLU A 164 -6.06 -8.94 17.29
C GLU A 164 -6.01 -9.39 15.82
N LEU A 165 -5.22 -10.42 15.54
CA LEU A 165 -5.13 -10.99 14.20
C LEU A 165 -6.39 -11.83 13.87
N PRO A 166 -6.95 -11.68 12.66
CA PRO A 166 -8.09 -12.49 12.22
C PRO A 166 -7.71 -13.97 12.09
N LYS A 167 -8.71 -14.85 12.25
CA LYS A 167 -8.50 -16.31 12.30
C LYS A 167 -7.78 -16.85 11.05
N GLY A 168 -6.66 -17.53 11.26
CA GLY A 168 -5.89 -18.20 10.19
C GLY A 168 -4.86 -17.30 9.49
N VAL A 169 -4.54 -16.15 10.10
CA VAL A 169 -3.49 -15.23 9.65
C VAL A 169 -2.36 -15.26 10.66
N GLU A 170 -1.16 -15.57 10.18
CA GLU A 170 0.07 -15.53 10.96
C GLU A 170 0.96 -14.41 10.42
N VAL A 171 1.52 -13.59 11.30
CA VAL A 171 2.49 -12.56 10.92
C VAL A 171 3.88 -13.05 11.35
N PRO A 172 4.71 -13.56 10.43
CA PRO A 172 6.07 -13.96 10.77
C PRO A 172 6.89 -12.71 11.09
N HIS A 173 7.22 -12.52 12.37
CA HIS A 173 8.07 -11.43 12.83
C HIS A 173 9.09 -11.96 13.84
N ASP A 174 10.35 -11.51 13.73
CA ASP A 174 11.45 -11.91 14.63
C ASP A 174 11.57 -10.97 15.84
N VAL A 175 11.15 -9.72 15.66
CA VAL A 175 11.15 -8.68 16.70
C VAL A 175 9.76 -8.08 16.78
N ASN A 176 9.25 -7.93 18.01
CA ASN A 176 8.02 -7.19 18.22
C ASN A 176 8.26 -5.71 17.88
N PHE A 177 7.66 -5.28 16.76
CA PHE A 177 7.86 -3.96 16.22
C PHE A 177 6.62 -3.09 16.36
N THR A 178 6.82 -1.77 16.36
CA THR A 178 5.74 -0.78 16.41
C THR A 178 4.97 -0.71 15.09
N VAL A 179 3.64 -0.70 15.19
CA VAL A 179 2.72 -0.55 14.05
C VAL A 179 2.12 0.87 14.03
N LEU A 180 1.63 1.33 15.18
CA LEU A 180 0.99 2.63 15.38
C LEU A 180 1.55 3.33 16.61
N THR A 181 1.62 4.64 16.58
CA THR A 181 2.01 5.47 17.72
C THR A 181 1.27 6.80 17.67
N VAL A 182 0.90 7.34 18.82
CA VAL A 182 0.35 8.70 18.91
C VAL A 182 1.44 9.61 19.44
N VAL A 183 1.93 10.52 18.61
CA VAL A 183 3.00 11.45 18.96
C VAL A 183 2.40 12.80 19.32
N GLY A 184 2.81 13.37 20.46
CA GLY A 184 2.41 14.71 20.85
C GLY A 184 3.13 15.75 20.00
N GLN A 185 2.41 16.76 19.50
CA GLN A 185 3.07 17.92 18.93
C GLN A 185 3.68 18.72 20.09
N LYS A 186 5.02 18.77 20.14
CA LYS A 186 5.68 19.86 20.85
C LYS A 186 5.40 21.11 20.01
N PRO A 187 4.89 22.21 20.58
CA PRO A 187 4.82 23.45 19.81
C PRO A 187 6.25 23.75 19.34
N GLU A 188 6.44 23.83 18.02
CA GLU A 188 7.47 24.71 17.50
C GLU A 188 7.08 26.08 18.03
N GLU A 189 7.84 26.59 19.00
CA GLU A 189 7.81 28.01 19.29
C GLU A 189 8.07 28.70 17.94
N GLU A 190 7.05 29.40 17.48
CA GLU A 190 7.19 30.47 16.51
C GLU A 190 8.34 31.34 16.99
N GLU A 191 9.52 31.24 16.36
CA GLU A 191 10.43 32.37 16.29
C GLU A 191 9.80 33.41 15.36
N GLU A 192 8.68 34.00 15.79
CA GLU A 192 8.19 35.26 15.26
C GLU A 192 9.00 36.39 15.92
N GLY A 193 9.86 37.00 15.10
CA GLY A 193 10.12 38.44 15.06
C GLY A 193 10.34 39.19 16.38
N VAL A 194 11.59 39.58 16.61
CA VAL A 194 11.87 40.88 17.24
C VAL A 194 12.54 41.75 16.18
N GLU A 195 11.72 42.55 15.48
CA GLU A 195 12.18 43.70 14.73
C GLU A 195 12.20 44.92 15.66
N GLY A 196 13.38 45.57 15.77
CA GLY A 196 13.51 47.01 15.99
C GLY A 196 13.77 47.52 17.42
N GLU A 197 15.02 47.88 17.71
CA GLU A 197 15.36 49.19 18.28
C GLU A 197 16.82 49.56 17.90
N GLU A 198 16.96 50.49 16.94
CA GLU A 198 18.12 51.39 16.76
C GLU A 198 18.25 52.24 18.06
N VAL A 199 19.38 52.74 18.56
CA VAL A 199 20.31 53.73 17.97
C VAL A 199 21.56 53.86 18.86
N GLU A 200 22.62 54.42 18.24
CA GLU A 200 23.76 55.21 18.78
C GLU A 200 25.05 54.43 19.09
N ALA A 201 26.24 54.89 18.71
CA ALA A 201 26.70 55.94 17.79
C ALA A 201 28.23 55.74 17.67
N GLU A 202 28.72 55.83 16.43
CA GLU A 202 29.99 56.48 16.02
C GLU A 202 31.21 56.48 16.95
N ALA A 203 32.28 55.81 16.50
CA ALA A 203 33.65 56.31 16.64
C ALA A 203 34.52 55.79 15.49
N GLU A 204 34.84 56.70 14.56
CA GLU A 204 35.91 56.58 13.58
C GLU A 204 37.28 56.33 14.25
N ALA A 205 38.14 55.54 13.61
CA ALA A 205 39.55 55.91 13.37
C ALA A 205 40.26 54.92 12.41
N ALA A 206 40.58 55.45 11.23
CA ALA A 206 41.88 55.37 10.54
C ALA A 206 42.47 54.00 10.12
N GLY A 207 42.47 53.75 8.81
CA GLY A 207 43.68 53.79 7.97
C GLY A 207 44.66 52.60 7.97
N GLU A 208 45.07 52.25 6.73
CA GLU A 208 46.32 51.58 6.33
C GLU A 208 46.31 50.03 6.26
N GLU A 209 46.10 49.48 5.06
CA GLU A 209 47.16 49.00 4.14
C GLU A 209 46.60 48.81 2.72
#